data_AF-A0A7W5IJ38-F1
#
_entry.id   AF-A0A7W5IJ38-F1
#
_cell.length_a   1.000
_cell.length_b   1.000
_cell.length_c   1.000
_cell.angle_alpha   90.00
_cell.angle_beta   90.00
_cell.angle_gamma   90.00
#
_symmetry.space_group_name_H-M   'P 1'
#
loop_
_entity.id
_entity.type
_entity.pdbx_description
1 polymer ?
#
loop_
_entity_poly.entity_id
_entity_poly.type
_entity_poly.pdbx_seq_one_letter_code
_entity_poly.pdbx_strand_id
1 'polypeptide(L)'
;MPSKIASMLMPFIWSPNCLSRHAAQHPEGHAPCSLHRLGKQPSSIRVFLDNDVPATHFEAEMSARLNPFPSPSLRRFHSLTGLLLASTRQALQPSLRRPPVATRCTVALAAGVALALAACAPATPTQSQSLEPEVANLSPLASQLFTGHNQAGAYYSLDAKATFAIDAPGKLRLLDVRSGEPVAGPADMQGETMSTACKPFGAVANQRTTWFPYTGVFVRGGTLAAVSSRGGNIGIKSLSARNDGAMIYTGHDADKIEFFYAPCVGAQRVTRGWRTQRYIPDGTVLRVRADTGMRVDLQLPQRFVPYVLLRYRSGAIIPVPMRVVLATVDLSSRRVVLQYQSTFAAAAPIRKIEMRLITPGGLPSSGETAARYQERTQALMDDLAACPPPQAHAIETCATPTRMPNPLIYYSSAELASQRKTAAAKISP
;
A
#
# COMPACT_ATOMS: atom_id res chain seq x y z
N MET A 1 48.76 -40.44 23.54
CA MET A 1 48.68 -40.86 24.96
C MET A 1 48.95 -39.65 25.83
N PRO A 2 48.34 -39.46 27.01
CA PRO A 2 47.17 -40.16 27.59
C PRO A 2 45.84 -39.57 27.02
N SER A 3 44.62 -40.13 27.11
CA SER A 3 43.90 -40.81 28.22
C SER A 3 43.46 -39.82 29.32
N LYS A 4 42.23 -39.77 29.85
CA LYS A 4 41.05 -40.68 29.82
C LYS A 4 39.85 -39.92 30.45
N ILE A 5 38.60 -40.35 30.17
CA ILE A 5 37.45 -40.58 31.10
C ILE A 5 37.07 -39.48 32.14
N ALA A 6 35.82 -39.22 32.54
CA ALA A 6 34.44 -39.38 32.03
C ALA A 6 33.49 -38.83 33.14
N SER A 7 32.17 -38.83 32.90
CA SER A 7 31.10 -38.89 33.92
C SER A 7 30.98 -37.71 34.92
N MET A 8 29.93 -36.91 34.78
CA MET A 8 28.69 -37.02 35.58
C MET A 8 28.86 -36.75 37.08
N LEU A 9 28.24 -35.66 37.55
CA LEU A 9 27.39 -35.63 38.75
C LEU A 9 26.69 -34.26 38.82
N MET A 10 25.35 -34.26 38.92
CA MET A 10 24.63 -33.15 39.55
C MET A 10 24.61 -33.39 41.06
N PRO A 11 24.54 -32.31 41.86
CA PRO A 11 23.41 -32.26 42.78
C PRO A 11 22.76 -30.87 42.95
N PHE A 12 21.48 -30.94 43.30
CA PHE A 12 20.63 -30.03 44.07
C PHE A 12 21.15 -28.65 44.53
N ILE A 13 20.42 -27.64 44.07
CA ILE A 13 19.79 -26.53 44.82
C ILE A 13 20.04 -26.49 46.34
N TRP A 14 20.61 -25.38 46.85
CA TRP A 14 20.00 -24.64 47.97
C TRP A 14 20.43 -23.16 48.01
N SER A 15 19.47 -22.27 48.27
CA SER A 15 19.72 -20.85 48.57
C SER A 15 19.85 -20.65 50.08
N PRO A 16 20.76 -19.80 50.58
CA PRO A 16 20.82 -19.49 52.00
C PRO A 16 19.84 -18.38 52.42
N ASN A 17 18.97 -18.76 53.34
CA ASN A 17 18.53 -18.02 54.54
C ASN A 17 17.74 -16.71 54.45
N CYS A 18 16.46 -16.85 54.78
CA CYS A 18 15.70 -15.91 55.61
C CYS A 18 16.28 -15.78 57.03
N LEU A 19 16.27 -14.57 57.60
CA LEU A 19 16.11 -14.28 59.05
C LEU A 19 15.81 -12.76 59.16
N SER A 20 14.83 -12.25 59.92
CA SER A 20 13.78 -12.92 60.71
C SER A 20 12.67 -11.95 61.17
N ARG A 21 11.43 -12.44 61.27
CA ARG A 21 10.41 -12.18 62.32
C ARG A 21 9.77 -10.75 62.44
N HIS A 22 8.50 -10.59 62.81
CA HIS A 22 7.38 -11.55 63.00
C HIS A 22 6.00 -10.84 63.04
N ALA A 23 4.94 -11.60 62.68
CA ALA A 23 3.58 -11.61 63.27
C ALA A 23 2.69 -10.33 63.14
N ALA A 24 1.36 -10.40 62.95
CA ALA A 24 0.39 -11.48 62.65
C ALA A 24 -0.84 -10.81 61.94
N GLN A 25 -1.89 -11.45 61.40
CA GLN A 25 -2.55 -12.74 61.65
C GLN A 25 -3.10 -13.39 60.35
N HIS A 26 -3.22 -14.72 60.38
CA HIS A 26 -3.96 -15.60 59.46
C HIS A 26 -5.43 -15.78 59.97
N PRO A 27 -6.32 -16.62 59.38
CA PRO A 27 -6.23 -17.51 58.21
C PRO A 27 -7.18 -17.07 57.07
N GLU A 28 -7.59 -17.83 56.04
CA GLU A 28 -7.41 -19.25 55.61
C GLU A 28 -7.49 -19.35 54.06
N GLY A 29 -7.49 -20.55 53.48
CA GLY A 29 -7.91 -20.82 52.09
C GLY A 29 -6.95 -21.72 51.30
N HIS A 30 -7.28 -23.01 51.19
CA HIS A 30 -6.44 -24.03 50.55
C HIS A 30 -6.33 -23.97 49.00
N ALA A 31 -5.27 -24.61 48.51
CA ALA A 31 -4.84 -24.81 47.12
C ALA A 31 -5.77 -25.80 46.31
N PRO A 32 -5.53 -26.19 45.03
CA PRO A 32 -4.24 -26.21 44.32
C PRO A 32 -4.20 -25.77 42.83
N CYS A 33 -2.95 -25.62 42.35
CA CYS A 33 -2.60 -25.47 40.94
C CYS A 33 -2.86 -26.74 40.13
N SER A 34 -3.16 -26.58 38.84
CA SER A 34 -3.04 -27.65 37.83
C SER A 34 -2.15 -27.22 36.67
N LEU A 35 -1.18 -28.07 36.36
CA LEU A 35 -0.19 -27.89 35.30
C LEU A 35 -0.58 -28.78 34.13
N HIS A 36 -0.82 -28.22 32.93
CA HIS A 36 -0.91 -29.01 31.72
C HIS A 36 0.03 -28.49 30.64
N ARG A 37 0.76 -29.43 30.04
CA ARG A 37 1.73 -29.24 28.97
C ARG A 37 1.32 -30.16 27.82
N LEU A 38 1.14 -29.62 26.61
CA LEU A 38 1.47 -30.25 25.31
C LEU A 38 0.82 -29.52 24.12
N GLY A 39 1.66 -29.02 23.21
CA GLY A 39 1.66 -29.54 21.83
C GLY A 39 0.83 -28.86 20.72
N LYS A 40 1.53 -28.67 19.60
CA LYS A 40 1.09 -28.60 18.19
C LYS A 40 0.64 -27.26 17.59
N GLN A 41 0.99 -27.15 16.30
CA GLN A 41 0.75 -26.03 15.39
C GLN A 41 -0.73 -25.92 15.00
N PRO A 42 -1.20 -24.73 14.58
CA PRO A 42 -2.35 -24.62 13.69
C PRO A 42 -1.91 -24.74 12.23
N SER A 43 -2.44 -25.75 11.55
CA SER A 43 -2.45 -25.86 10.09
C SER A 43 -3.36 -24.80 9.45
N SER A 44 -3.16 -24.54 8.16
CA SER A 44 -4.00 -23.63 7.37
C SER A 44 -5.45 -24.10 7.31
N ILE A 45 -6.37 -23.26 7.83
CA ILE A 45 -7.81 -23.47 7.67
C ILE A 45 -8.21 -22.93 6.30
N ARG A 46 -8.65 -23.83 5.40
CA ARG A 46 -9.41 -23.43 4.20
C ARG A 46 -10.87 -23.24 4.61
N VAL A 47 -11.42 -22.07 4.34
CA VAL A 47 -12.87 -21.85 4.37
C VAL A 47 -13.33 -21.78 2.92
N PHE A 48 -14.17 -22.73 2.52
CA PHE A 48 -14.96 -22.60 1.29
C PHE A 48 -16.17 -21.73 1.60
N LEU A 49 -16.42 -20.74 0.75
CA LEU A 49 -17.68 -20.01 0.70
C LEU A 49 -18.18 -20.06 -0.74
N ASP A 50 -19.12 -20.96 -1.00
CA ASP A 50 -20.10 -20.76 -2.06
C ASP A 50 -20.99 -19.58 -1.65
N ASN A 51 -21.27 -18.66 -2.59
CA ASN A 51 -22.55 -17.95 -2.69
C ASN A 51 -22.53 -17.02 -3.92
N ASP A 52 -23.38 -17.34 -4.90
CA ASP A 52 -23.75 -16.44 -5.99
C ASP A 52 -24.70 -15.34 -5.48
N VAL A 53 -24.26 -14.07 -5.54
CA VAL A 53 -25.15 -12.90 -5.53
C VAL A 53 -24.57 -11.84 -6.48
N PRO A 54 -25.33 -11.28 -7.44
CA PRO A 54 -24.78 -10.40 -8.48
C PRO A 54 -24.42 -8.99 -7.97
N ALA A 55 -23.26 -8.50 -8.40
CA ALA A 55 -22.72 -7.20 -8.03
C ALA A 55 -23.33 -6.03 -8.83
N THR A 56 -24.53 -5.57 -8.44
CA THR A 56 -25.14 -4.35 -9.02
C THR A 56 -25.97 -3.56 -7.98
N HIS A 57 -25.35 -2.92 -6.97
CA HIS A 57 -25.99 -1.85 -6.17
C HIS A 57 -25.06 -1.12 -5.17
N PHE A 58 -23.94 -0.48 -5.60
CA PHE A 58 -23.12 0.32 -4.64
C PHE A 58 -22.50 1.65 -5.13
N GLU A 59 -22.43 1.98 -6.43
CA GLU A 59 -21.87 3.28 -6.87
C GLU A 59 -22.87 4.46 -6.83
N ALA A 60 -24.15 4.23 -6.51
CA ALA A 60 -25.19 5.27 -6.57
C ALA A 60 -25.11 6.32 -5.44
N GLU A 61 -24.41 6.07 -4.34
CA GLU A 61 -24.36 6.98 -3.17
C GLU A 61 -23.07 7.82 -3.08
N MET A 62 -22.12 7.65 -4.00
CA MET A 62 -20.86 8.41 -4.03
C MET A 62 -20.84 9.59 -5.02
N SER A 63 -21.91 9.85 -5.78
CA SER A 63 -21.98 11.01 -6.69
C SER A 63 -23.41 11.47 -7.03
N ALA A 64 -24.12 12.07 -6.06
CA ALA A 64 -25.32 12.87 -6.35
C ALA A 64 -25.61 13.95 -5.29
N ARG A 65 -25.24 15.21 -5.59
CA ARG A 65 -26.02 16.43 -5.30
C ARG A 65 -25.34 17.64 -5.97
N LEU A 66 -25.62 17.81 -7.26
CA LEU A 66 -25.51 19.12 -7.91
C LEU A 66 -26.60 20.01 -7.29
N ASN A 67 -26.21 21.08 -6.61
CA ASN A 67 -27.18 22.12 -6.21
C ASN A 67 -27.39 23.08 -7.40
N PRO A 68 -28.60 23.20 -7.95
CA PRO A 68 -28.97 24.34 -8.77
C PRO A 68 -29.28 25.54 -7.86
N PHE A 69 -29.03 26.77 -8.30
CA PHE A 69 -29.81 28.00 -8.05
C PHE A 69 -29.14 29.21 -8.77
N PRO A 70 -29.82 30.36 -8.96
CA PRO A 70 -29.79 31.01 -10.27
C PRO A 70 -29.01 32.34 -10.33
N SER A 71 -28.71 32.75 -11.57
CA SER A 71 -28.53 34.14 -12.02
C SER A 71 -29.62 35.09 -11.48
N PRO A 72 -29.40 36.42 -11.37
CA PRO A 72 -28.73 37.23 -12.40
C PRO A 72 -27.93 38.49 -11.98
N SER A 73 -27.10 39.01 -12.88
CA SER A 73 -27.16 40.43 -13.29
C SER A 73 -26.25 40.77 -14.48
N LEU A 74 -26.79 41.62 -15.35
CA LEU A 74 -26.18 42.15 -16.58
C LEU A 74 -24.86 42.90 -16.36
N ARG A 75 -23.99 42.84 -17.38
CA ARG A 75 -23.45 44.05 -18.04
C ARG A 75 -22.99 43.74 -19.47
N ARG A 76 -23.48 44.54 -20.42
CA ARG A 76 -23.02 44.55 -21.83
C ARG A 76 -21.70 45.31 -21.92
N PHE A 77 -20.84 44.92 -22.86
CA PHE A 77 -20.09 45.88 -23.66
C PHE A 77 -19.92 45.35 -25.10
N HIS A 78 -20.12 46.24 -26.08
CA HIS A 78 -19.64 46.08 -27.45
C HIS A 78 -18.11 46.38 -27.45
N SER A 79 -17.29 46.18 -28.49
CA SER A 79 -17.55 46.10 -29.94
C SER A 79 -16.25 45.70 -30.69
N LEU A 80 -16.34 45.32 -31.99
CA LEU A 80 -15.37 45.62 -33.08
C LEU A 80 -13.90 45.11 -32.97
N THR A 81 -13.16 44.70 -34.01
CA THR A 81 -13.37 44.43 -35.46
C THR A 81 -12.26 43.46 -35.93
N GLY A 82 -12.39 42.79 -37.09
CA GLY A 82 -11.24 42.13 -37.74
C GLY A 82 -11.57 41.16 -38.88
N LEU A 83 -11.76 41.67 -40.10
CA LEU A 83 -11.93 40.87 -41.33
C LEU A 83 -10.58 40.40 -41.91
N LEU A 84 -10.60 39.25 -42.60
CA LEU A 84 -10.03 38.92 -43.94
C LEU A 84 -9.97 37.36 -44.04
N LEU A 85 -10.74 36.69 -44.92
CA LEU A 85 -10.45 36.40 -46.34
C LEU A 85 -9.17 35.53 -46.54
N ALA A 86 -9.16 34.44 -47.33
CA ALA A 86 -10.19 33.89 -48.23
C ALA A 86 -10.03 32.38 -48.57
N SER A 87 -11.13 31.79 -49.04
CA SER A 87 -11.27 30.76 -50.10
C SER A 87 -10.24 29.62 -50.30
N THR A 88 -10.75 28.39 -50.34
CA THR A 88 -10.81 27.58 -51.59
C THR A 88 -11.91 26.51 -51.55
N ARG A 89 -12.68 26.39 -52.65
CA ARG A 89 -13.48 25.19 -53.03
C ARG A 89 -12.52 24.21 -53.76
N GLN A 90 -12.80 22.96 -54.16
CA GLN A 90 -13.99 22.17 -54.56
C GLN A 90 -13.48 20.69 -54.61
N ALA A 91 -14.20 19.60 -54.32
CA ALA A 91 -15.27 18.90 -55.07
C ALA A 91 -15.55 17.57 -54.28
N LEU A 92 -16.73 16.92 -54.19
CA LEU A 92 -17.64 16.36 -55.22
C LEU A 92 -16.92 15.39 -56.19
N GLN A 93 -17.28 14.11 -56.37
CA GLN A 93 -18.51 13.34 -56.09
C GLN A 93 -18.21 11.82 -55.87
N PRO A 94 -19.18 10.98 -55.44
CA PRO A 94 -19.00 9.55 -55.13
C PRO A 94 -19.31 8.62 -56.32
N SER A 95 -19.11 7.30 -56.15
CA SER A 95 -19.64 6.27 -57.06
C SER A 95 -20.14 5.02 -56.34
N LEU A 96 -21.44 4.76 -56.49
CA LEU A 96 -22.17 3.55 -56.09
C LEU A 96 -22.36 2.63 -57.30
N ARG A 97 -22.06 1.32 -57.19
CA ARG A 97 -22.65 0.27 -58.04
C ARG A 97 -22.83 -1.07 -57.30
N ARG A 98 -24.10 -1.43 -57.07
CA ARG A 98 -24.68 -2.80 -57.23
C ARG A 98 -25.36 -2.83 -58.63
N PRO A 99 -26.08 -3.87 -59.13
CA PRO A 99 -26.47 -5.22 -58.64
C PRO A 99 -26.03 -6.31 -59.69
N PRO A 100 -26.66 -7.50 -59.95
CA PRO A 100 -27.90 -8.10 -59.44
C PRO A 100 -27.97 -9.62 -59.14
N VAL A 101 -29.19 -9.99 -58.74
CA VAL A 101 -29.83 -11.23 -58.25
C VAL A 101 -30.08 -12.31 -59.33
N ALA A 102 -29.98 -13.61 -58.98
CA ALA A 102 -31.00 -14.69 -59.21
C ALA A 102 -30.38 -16.11 -59.00
N THR A 103 -30.72 -16.89 -57.96
CA THR A 103 -31.86 -17.83 -57.80
C THR A 103 -31.86 -19.09 -58.70
N ARG A 104 -31.62 -20.29 -58.13
CA ARG A 104 -32.55 -21.47 -58.10
C ARG A 104 -31.91 -22.81 -57.65
N CYS A 105 -32.69 -23.60 -56.92
CA CYS A 105 -32.63 -25.08 -56.71
C CYS A 105 -31.37 -25.64 -55.99
N THR A 106 -31.42 -26.75 -55.24
CA THR A 106 -32.41 -27.86 -55.21
C THR A 106 -32.60 -28.42 -53.79
N VAL A 107 -33.76 -29.01 -53.48
CA VAL A 107 -34.02 -29.77 -52.26
C VAL A 107 -33.73 -31.25 -52.49
N ALA A 108 -32.97 -31.91 -51.60
CA ALA A 108 -33.13 -33.34 -51.26
C ALA A 108 -32.25 -33.81 -50.08
N LEU A 109 -32.89 -34.52 -49.14
CA LEU A 109 -32.39 -35.71 -48.42
C LEU A 109 -30.96 -35.73 -47.83
N ALA A 110 -30.87 -35.51 -46.52
CA ALA A 110 -30.12 -36.39 -45.60
C ALA A 110 -30.49 -36.11 -44.13
N ALA A 111 -31.54 -36.78 -43.62
CA ALA A 111 -31.67 -36.97 -42.18
C ALA A 111 -30.66 -38.05 -41.75
N GLY A 112 -29.72 -37.75 -40.85
CA GLY A 112 -28.73 -38.78 -40.45
C GLY A 112 -27.43 -38.40 -39.76
N VAL A 113 -27.20 -37.16 -39.29
CA VAL A 113 -26.04 -36.85 -38.41
C VAL A 113 -26.42 -35.89 -37.28
N ALA A 114 -27.40 -36.27 -36.45
CA ALA A 114 -27.77 -35.55 -35.23
C ALA A 114 -27.11 -36.14 -33.97
N LEU A 115 -25.86 -36.60 -34.07
CA LEU A 115 -25.13 -37.26 -32.96
C LEU A 115 -23.59 -37.26 -33.13
N ALA A 116 -23.00 -36.21 -33.74
CA ALA A 116 -21.54 -36.12 -33.95
C ALA A 116 -20.94 -34.70 -33.94
N LEU A 117 -21.63 -33.67 -33.42
CA LEU A 117 -21.14 -32.28 -33.41
C LEU A 117 -21.12 -31.60 -32.02
N ALA A 118 -21.21 -32.38 -30.94
CA ALA A 118 -21.07 -31.88 -29.56
C ALA A 118 -19.63 -32.02 -29.01
N ALA A 119 -18.65 -32.40 -29.83
CA ALA A 119 -17.27 -32.69 -29.42
C ALA A 119 -16.26 -31.54 -29.62
N CYS A 120 -16.72 -30.37 -30.09
CA CYS A 120 -15.89 -29.18 -30.30
C CYS A 120 -16.62 -27.89 -29.87
N ALA A 121 -17.31 -27.94 -28.72
CA ALA A 121 -17.45 -26.71 -27.94
C ALA A 121 -16.03 -26.30 -27.51
N PRO A 122 -15.53 -25.09 -27.84
CA PRO A 122 -14.30 -24.62 -27.22
C PRO A 122 -14.56 -24.60 -25.71
N ALA A 123 -13.69 -25.25 -24.94
CA ALA A 123 -13.78 -25.19 -23.50
C ALA A 123 -13.79 -23.71 -23.10
N THR A 124 -14.93 -23.24 -22.57
CA THR A 124 -15.02 -21.93 -21.94
C THR A 124 -13.86 -21.87 -20.96
N PRO A 125 -12.92 -20.92 -21.11
CA PRO A 125 -11.70 -20.95 -20.32
C PRO A 125 -12.13 -20.87 -18.85
N THR A 126 -12.00 -22.01 -18.16
CA THR A 126 -12.36 -22.16 -16.76
C THR A 126 -11.69 -21.01 -16.05
N GLN A 127 -12.49 -20.17 -15.34
CA GLN A 127 -12.05 -18.93 -14.70
C GLN A 127 -10.63 -19.13 -14.20
N SER A 128 -9.67 -18.46 -14.84
CA SER A 128 -8.25 -18.64 -14.49
C SER A 128 -8.16 -18.37 -13.00
N GLN A 129 -7.90 -19.42 -12.22
CA GLN A 129 -7.79 -19.30 -10.77
C GLN A 129 -6.73 -18.25 -10.53
N SER A 130 -7.17 -17.05 -10.14
CA SER A 130 -6.31 -15.95 -9.75
C SER A 130 -5.76 -16.32 -8.38
N LEU A 131 -4.86 -17.30 -8.40
CA LEU A 131 -4.09 -17.77 -7.28
C LEU A 131 -3.43 -16.54 -6.67
N GLU A 132 -3.95 -16.15 -5.50
CA GLU A 132 -3.50 -14.98 -4.77
C GLU A 132 -1.96 -15.00 -4.65
N PRO A 133 -1.31 -13.83 -4.81
CA PRO A 133 0.14 -13.76 -4.77
C PRO A 133 0.66 -14.18 -3.40
N GLU A 134 1.73 -14.97 -3.38
CA GLU A 134 2.44 -15.27 -2.13
C GLU A 134 2.97 -13.97 -1.52
N VAL A 135 2.59 -13.65 -0.28
CA VAL A 135 3.09 -12.45 0.42
C VAL A 135 4.20 -12.83 1.38
N ALA A 136 5.38 -12.26 1.18
CA ALA A 136 6.52 -12.41 2.08
C ALA A 136 6.94 -11.03 2.61
N ASN A 137 6.72 -10.78 3.90
CA ASN A 137 7.25 -9.59 4.55
C ASN A 137 8.66 -9.87 5.08
N LEU A 138 9.66 -9.25 4.45
CA LEU A 138 11.08 -9.33 4.80
C LEU A 138 11.56 -8.03 5.48
N SER A 139 10.65 -7.32 6.14
CA SER A 139 10.88 -6.07 6.87
C SER A 139 10.42 -6.19 8.33
N PRO A 140 10.93 -5.34 9.24
CA PRO A 140 10.50 -5.31 10.64
C PRO A 140 9.21 -4.48 10.85
N LEU A 141 8.34 -4.40 9.85
CA LEU A 141 7.13 -3.57 9.88
C LEU A 141 5.86 -4.44 9.93
N ALA A 142 4.83 -4.00 10.64
CA ALA A 142 3.51 -4.64 10.54
C ALA A 142 2.96 -4.39 9.13
N SER A 143 2.40 -5.40 8.47
CA SER A 143 1.90 -5.29 7.09
C SER A 143 0.65 -6.14 6.86
N GLN A 144 -0.25 -5.69 5.99
CA GLN A 144 -1.41 -6.46 5.55
C GLN A 144 -1.64 -6.23 4.05
N LEU A 145 -1.91 -7.30 3.31
CA LEU A 145 -2.37 -7.21 1.92
C LEU A 145 -3.91 -7.13 1.92
N PHE A 146 -4.44 -6.25 1.09
CA PHE A 146 -5.85 -6.12 0.79
C PHE A 146 -6.09 -6.30 -0.71
N THR A 147 -7.22 -6.89 -1.05
CA THR A 147 -7.78 -6.89 -2.41
C THR A 147 -8.92 -5.88 -2.49
N GLY A 148 -9.15 -5.32 -3.67
CA GLY A 148 -10.27 -4.44 -3.92
C GLY A 148 -10.58 -4.31 -5.41
N HIS A 149 -11.67 -3.62 -5.70
CA HIS A 149 -12.12 -3.34 -7.06
C HIS A 149 -12.64 -1.90 -7.12
N ASN A 150 -12.26 -1.16 -8.15
CA ASN A 150 -12.78 0.18 -8.42
C ASN A 150 -12.80 0.44 -9.94
N GLN A 151 -13.00 1.69 -10.36
CA GLN A 151 -13.06 2.09 -11.77
C GLN A 151 -11.77 1.81 -12.58
N ALA A 152 -10.63 1.56 -11.92
CA ALA A 152 -9.38 1.10 -12.54
C ALA A 152 -9.25 -0.43 -12.58
N GLY A 153 -10.30 -1.16 -12.18
CA GLY A 153 -10.37 -2.63 -12.13
C GLY A 153 -10.02 -3.21 -10.77
N ALA A 154 -9.74 -4.52 -10.77
CA ALA A 154 -9.28 -5.23 -9.59
C ALA A 154 -7.82 -4.85 -9.25
N TYR A 155 -7.53 -4.65 -7.97
CA TYR A 155 -6.22 -4.27 -7.46
C TYR A 155 -5.85 -4.99 -6.17
N TYR A 156 -4.56 -4.98 -5.88
CA TYR A 156 -3.98 -5.33 -4.60
C TYR A 156 -3.43 -4.05 -3.95
N SER A 157 -3.66 -3.85 -2.66
CA SER A 157 -3.01 -2.80 -1.85
C SER A 157 -2.24 -3.47 -0.72
N LEU A 158 -0.92 -3.29 -0.69
CA LEU A 158 -0.12 -3.68 0.46
C LEU A 158 0.06 -2.46 1.36
N ASP A 159 -0.46 -2.57 2.57
CA ASP A 159 -0.28 -1.59 3.63
C ASP A 159 0.80 -2.05 4.60
N ALA A 160 1.55 -1.10 5.14
CA ALA A 160 2.50 -1.33 6.21
C ALA A 160 2.55 -0.18 7.21
N LYS A 161 2.91 -0.46 8.46
CA LYS A 161 3.10 0.55 9.50
C LYS A 161 4.49 0.51 10.11
N ALA A 162 5.14 1.66 10.13
CA ALA A 162 6.33 1.91 10.92
C ALA A 162 5.96 2.79 12.12
N THR A 163 6.26 2.30 13.32
CA THR A 163 6.02 3.03 14.57
C THR A 163 7.36 3.46 15.17
N PHE A 164 7.46 4.73 15.55
CA PHE A 164 8.65 5.34 16.10
C PHE A 164 8.38 5.92 17.47
N ALA A 165 9.31 5.76 18.41
CA ALA A 165 9.38 6.61 19.58
C ALA A 165 9.98 7.98 19.21
N ILE A 166 9.46 9.02 19.84
CA ILE A 166 9.98 10.39 19.80
C ILE A 166 11.00 10.52 20.93
N ASP A 167 12.27 10.33 20.63
CA ASP A 167 13.37 10.54 21.57
C ASP A 167 13.58 12.06 21.79
N ALA A 168 14.33 12.47 22.81
CA ALA A 168 14.81 13.86 22.89
C ALA A 168 16.01 13.97 21.91
N PRO A 169 16.07 14.90 20.93
CA PRO A 169 15.25 16.11 20.73
C PRO A 169 14.36 16.04 19.46
N GLY A 170 13.30 15.22 19.45
CA GLY A 170 12.41 15.08 18.28
C GLY A 170 12.94 14.13 17.19
N LYS A 171 14.05 13.43 17.45
CA LYS A 171 14.53 12.33 16.61
C LYS A 171 13.62 11.11 16.76
N LEU A 172 13.42 10.40 15.65
CA LEU A 172 12.54 9.22 15.60
C LEU A 172 13.35 7.93 15.58
N ARG A 173 13.03 7.01 16.50
CA ARG A 173 13.64 5.67 16.60
C ARG A 173 12.58 4.59 16.43
N LEU A 174 12.80 3.68 15.48
CA LEU A 174 11.86 2.60 15.17
C LEU A 174 11.64 1.69 16.39
N LEU A 175 10.40 1.27 16.61
CA LEU A 175 10.02 0.28 17.62
C LEU A 175 9.87 -1.11 16.99
N ASP A 176 10.08 -2.16 17.79
CA ASP A 176 9.72 -3.54 17.42
C ASP A 176 8.22 -3.63 17.12
N VAL A 177 7.82 -4.52 16.19
CA VAL A 177 6.42 -4.72 15.79
C VAL A 177 5.50 -4.96 16.99
N ARG A 178 5.96 -5.69 18.03
CA ARG A 178 5.17 -5.98 19.24
C ARG A 178 4.94 -4.76 20.14
N SER A 179 5.76 -3.73 20.00
CA SER A 179 5.61 -2.42 20.66
C SER A 179 5.07 -1.34 19.71
N GLY A 180 4.84 -1.69 18.44
CA GLY A 180 4.32 -0.82 17.41
C GLY A 180 2.80 -0.70 17.42
N GLU A 181 2.29 0.19 16.59
CA GLU A 181 0.88 0.17 16.23
C GLU A 181 0.59 -0.96 15.23
N PRO A 182 -0.36 -1.86 15.52
CA PRO A 182 -0.68 -2.96 14.61
C PRO A 182 -1.42 -2.48 13.36
N VAL A 183 -1.47 -3.36 12.35
CA VAL A 183 -2.46 -3.32 11.27
C VAL A 183 -3.75 -4.00 11.72
N ALA A 184 -4.87 -3.68 11.09
CA ALA A 184 -6.14 -4.36 11.33
C ALA A 184 -6.07 -5.81 10.83
N GLY A 185 -6.50 -6.77 11.67
CA GLY A 185 -6.50 -8.19 11.30
C GLY A 185 -7.67 -8.56 10.39
N PRO A 186 -7.68 -9.78 9.81
CA PRO A 186 -8.78 -10.24 8.97
C PRO A 186 -10.16 -10.14 9.63
N ALA A 187 -10.27 -10.40 10.93
CA ALA A 187 -11.53 -10.29 11.68
C ALA A 187 -12.03 -8.84 11.81
N ASP A 188 -11.15 -7.87 12.03
CA ASP A 188 -11.50 -6.43 12.02
C ASP A 188 -11.91 -5.92 10.63
N MET A 189 -11.50 -6.65 9.60
CA MET A 189 -11.79 -6.40 8.20
C MET A 189 -12.98 -7.20 7.67
N GLN A 190 -13.68 -7.99 8.50
CA GLN A 190 -14.89 -8.70 8.08
C GLN A 190 -16.05 -7.72 7.83
N GLY A 191 -16.82 -8.01 6.78
CA GLY A 191 -17.84 -7.11 6.24
C GLY A 191 -17.26 -5.90 5.50
N GLU A 192 -18.09 -5.24 4.70
CA GLU A 192 -17.74 -4.04 3.92
C GLU A 192 -17.71 -2.77 4.79
N THR A 193 -17.30 -2.90 6.05
CA THR A 193 -17.38 -1.80 7.01
C THR A 193 -16.23 -0.80 6.80
N MET A 194 -16.53 0.32 6.15
CA MET A 194 -15.66 1.52 6.13
C MET A 194 -15.71 2.24 7.49
N SER A 195 -15.51 1.49 8.58
CA SER A 195 -15.72 1.98 9.94
C SER A 195 -14.69 3.06 10.31
N THR A 196 -15.20 4.21 10.77
CA THR A 196 -14.42 5.34 11.28
C THR A 196 -14.11 5.23 12.78
N ALA A 197 -14.47 4.10 13.42
CA ALA A 197 -14.18 3.85 14.82
C ALA A 197 -12.67 3.70 15.06
N CYS A 198 -12.13 4.42 16.06
CA CYS A 198 -10.72 4.34 16.40
C CYS A 198 -10.45 3.14 17.31
N LYS A 199 -9.72 2.15 16.78
CA LYS A 199 -9.23 0.95 17.47
C LYS A 199 -7.71 1.07 17.70
N PRO A 200 -7.05 0.14 18.41
CA PRO A 200 -5.59 0.22 18.63
C PRO A 200 -4.75 0.39 17.35
N PHE A 201 -5.24 -0.05 16.18
CA PHE A 201 -4.66 0.15 14.86
C PHE A 201 -5.17 1.41 14.11
N GLY A 202 -5.77 2.38 14.79
CA GLY A 202 -6.53 3.45 14.11
C GLY A 202 -7.87 2.93 13.59
N ALA A 203 -8.35 3.46 12.47
CA ALA A 203 -9.62 3.05 11.86
C ALA A 203 -9.44 1.99 10.77
N VAL A 204 -10.50 1.19 10.56
CA VAL A 204 -10.60 0.24 9.43
C VAL A 204 -10.65 1.00 8.10
N ALA A 205 -11.46 2.07 8.03
CA ALA A 205 -11.55 2.93 6.85
C ALA A 205 -10.17 3.37 6.34
N ASN A 206 -9.25 3.74 7.25
CA ASN A 206 -7.95 4.26 6.84
C ASN A 206 -6.99 3.21 6.25
N GLN A 207 -7.26 1.92 6.44
CA GLN A 207 -6.48 0.80 5.91
C GLN A 207 -7.15 0.12 4.71
N ARG A 208 -8.47 0.31 4.53
CA ARG A 208 -9.18 -0.14 3.31
C ARG A 208 -9.11 0.88 2.17
N THR A 209 -9.03 2.18 2.48
CA THR A 209 -8.91 3.23 1.46
C THR A 209 -7.57 3.17 0.75
N THR A 210 -7.58 3.14 -0.59
CA THR A 210 -6.38 3.28 -1.42
C THR A 210 -6.07 4.74 -1.70
N TRP A 211 -5.12 5.30 -0.94
CA TRP A 211 -4.88 6.75 -0.90
C TRP A 211 -4.02 7.29 -2.06
N PHE A 212 -4.47 8.39 -2.68
CA PHE A 212 -3.65 9.23 -3.56
C PHE A 212 -4.17 10.68 -3.60
N PRO A 213 -3.36 11.67 -4.04
CA PRO A 213 -1.91 11.67 -4.24
C PRO A 213 -1.12 12.20 -3.02
N TYR A 214 -1.75 12.26 -1.84
CA TYR A 214 -1.27 12.99 -0.67
C TYR A 214 -1.24 12.15 0.62
N THR A 215 -0.70 12.75 1.69
CA THR A 215 -0.60 12.17 3.03
C THR A 215 -1.59 12.84 3.98
N GLY A 216 -2.41 12.06 4.69
CA GLY A 216 -3.19 12.55 5.83
C GLY A 216 -2.31 12.70 7.07
N VAL A 217 -2.56 13.69 7.91
CA VAL A 217 -1.80 13.94 9.14
C VAL A 217 -2.73 14.25 10.30
N PHE A 218 -2.57 13.50 11.40
CA PHE A 218 -3.31 13.70 12.65
C PHE A 218 -2.36 13.87 13.83
N VAL A 219 -2.70 14.77 14.75
CA VAL A 219 -1.86 15.08 15.92
C VAL A 219 -2.72 15.05 17.18
N ARG A 220 -2.27 14.29 18.19
CA ARG A 220 -2.79 14.29 19.56
C ARG A 220 -1.80 15.02 20.48
N GLY A 221 -2.32 15.92 21.32
CA GLY A 221 -1.51 16.77 22.21
C GLY A 221 -0.88 17.99 21.52
N GLY A 222 -1.39 18.38 20.34
CA GLY A 222 -0.90 19.53 19.59
C GLY A 222 -1.59 19.75 18.25
N THR A 223 -0.95 20.53 17.39
CA THR A 223 -1.39 20.86 16.03
C THR A 223 -0.22 20.77 15.06
N LEU A 224 -0.46 20.24 13.85
CA LEU A 224 0.49 20.40 12.75
C LEU A 224 0.60 21.90 12.42
N ALA A 225 1.82 22.38 12.20
CA ALA A 225 2.10 23.77 11.87
C ALA A 225 2.81 23.91 10.51
N ALA A 226 3.68 22.97 10.15
CA ALA A 226 4.29 22.91 8.83
C ALA A 226 4.78 21.49 8.51
N VAL A 227 4.96 21.21 7.22
CA VAL A 227 5.67 20.05 6.70
C VAL A 227 6.75 20.56 5.73
N SER A 228 7.99 20.11 5.87
CA SER A 228 9.10 20.57 5.02
C SER A 228 10.07 19.44 4.69
N SER A 229 10.55 19.40 3.45
CA SER A 229 11.56 18.46 2.98
C SER A 229 12.76 19.21 2.39
N ARG A 230 13.76 18.50 1.86
CA ARG A 230 14.91 19.10 1.16
C ARG A 230 14.49 20.00 -0.02
N GLY A 231 13.33 19.72 -0.64
CA GLY A 231 12.75 20.54 -1.71
C GLY A 231 11.85 21.69 -1.21
N GLY A 232 11.99 22.11 0.04
CA GLY A 232 11.19 23.19 0.65
C GLY A 232 9.91 22.71 1.34
N ASN A 233 9.00 23.65 1.61
CA ASN A 233 7.75 23.36 2.29
C ASN A 233 6.83 22.47 1.43
N ILE A 234 6.14 21.55 2.09
CA ILE A 234 5.01 20.80 1.53
C ILE A 234 3.76 21.47 2.07
N GLY A 235 2.95 22.07 1.20
CA GLY A 235 1.72 22.75 1.62
C GLY A 235 0.77 21.78 2.33
N ILE A 236 0.07 22.29 3.33
CA ILE A 236 -0.92 21.56 4.12
C ILE A 236 -2.29 22.23 4.00
N LYS A 237 -3.34 21.41 3.97
CA LYS A 237 -4.73 21.85 3.94
C LYS A 237 -5.45 21.26 5.16
N SER A 238 -6.16 22.10 5.92
CA SER A 238 -6.94 21.64 7.08
C SER A 238 -8.16 20.85 6.61
N LEU A 239 -8.40 19.68 7.18
CA LEU A 239 -9.59 18.88 6.90
C LEU A 239 -10.80 19.42 7.69
N SER A 240 -11.99 19.29 7.10
CA SER A 240 -13.29 19.61 7.70
C SER A 240 -13.97 18.33 8.18
N ALA A 241 -14.66 18.37 9.32
CA ALA A 241 -15.40 17.20 9.80
C ALA A 241 -16.64 16.89 8.95
N ARG A 242 -17.00 15.60 8.88
CA ARG A 242 -18.22 15.07 8.27
C ARG A 242 -19.15 14.48 9.34
N ASN A 243 -20.44 14.33 9.01
CA ASN A 243 -21.46 13.79 9.91
C ASN A 243 -21.24 12.31 10.29
N ASP A 244 -20.52 11.55 9.46
CA ASP A 244 -20.09 10.16 9.70
C ASP A 244 -18.83 10.05 10.60
N GLY A 245 -18.36 11.18 11.11
CA GLY A 245 -17.16 11.27 11.93
C GLY A 245 -15.85 11.10 11.14
N ALA A 246 -15.86 11.08 9.81
CA ALA A 246 -14.65 11.27 9.02
C ALA A 246 -14.29 12.77 8.91
N MET A 247 -13.15 13.07 8.27
CA MET A 247 -12.74 14.42 7.89
C MET A 247 -12.28 14.43 6.43
N ILE A 248 -12.67 15.43 5.65
CA ILE A 248 -12.33 15.58 4.22
C ILE A 248 -11.96 17.03 3.92
N TYR A 249 -11.18 17.29 2.87
CA TYR A 249 -10.97 18.66 2.43
C TYR A 249 -12.16 19.15 1.59
N THR A 250 -12.64 20.37 1.87
CA THR A 250 -13.84 20.95 1.21
C THR A 250 -13.63 22.41 0.77
N GLY A 251 -12.38 22.87 0.67
CA GLY A 251 -12.09 24.24 0.27
C GLY A 251 -12.12 24.45 -1.25
N HIS A 252 -11.98 25.71 -1.67
CA HIS A 252 -12.16 26.14 -3.05
C HIS A 252 -11.15 25.55 -4.05
N ASP A 253 -9.98 25.10 -3.59
CA ASP A 253 -8.92 24.48 -4.39
C ASP A 253 -8.87 22.94 -4.19
N ALA A 254 -10.00 22.34 -3.79
CA ALA A 254 -10.12 20.89 -3.62
C ALA A 254 -9.79 20.14 -4.93
N ASP A 255 -9.14 18.99 -4.78
CA ASP A 255 -8.80 18.12 -5.91
C ASP A 255 -10.10 17.50 -6.49
N LYS A 256 -10.09 17.10 -7.77
CA LYS A 256 -11.27 16.47 -8.41
C LYS A 256 -11.75 15.21 -7.67
N ILE A 257 -10.81 14.52 -7.00
CA ILE A 257 -11.06 13.38 -6.13
C ILE A 257 -10.43 13.72 -4.77
N GLU A 258 -11.27 13.86 -3.75
CA GLU A 258 -10.84 14.06 -2.36
C GLU A 258 -11.19 12.83 -1.53
N PHE A 259 -10.27 12.41 -0.66
CA PHE A 259 -10.46 11.28 0.22
C PHE A 259 -10.80 11.76 1.64
N PHE A 260 -11.79 11.11 2.25
CA PHE A 260 -12.07 11.29 3.67
C PHE A 260 -11.13 10.41 4.51
N TYR A 261 -10.68 10.92 5.65
CA TYR A 261 -9.90 10.23 6.66
C TYR A 261 -10.70 10.07 7.95
N ALA A 262 -10.65 8.91 8.59
CA ALA A 262 -11.06 8.78 9.98
C ALA A 262 -9.98 9.42 10.89
N PRO A 263 -10.33 10.38 11.77
CA PRO A 263 -9.37 11.16 12.53
C PRO A 263 -8.89 10.42 13.79
N CYS A 264 -8.10 9.36 13.58
CA CYS A 264 -7.61 8.48 14.63
C CYS A 264 -6.08 8.56 14.78
N VAL A 265 -5.61 8.63 16.02
CA VAL A 265 -4.22 8.46 16.45
C VAL A 265 -4.19 7.21 17.35
N GLY A 266 -3.93 6.05 16.75
CA GLY A 266 -4.26 4.76 17.37
C GLY A 266 -5.74 4.71 17.79
N ALA A 267 -6.01 4.24 19.00
CA ALA A 267 -7.38 4.18 19.55
C ALA A 267 -7.99 5.54 19.90
N GLN A 268 -7.24 6.64 19.78
CA GLN A 268 -7.69 7.97 20.21
C GLN A 268 -8.20 8.78 19.03
N ARG A 269 -9.44 9.29 19.15
CA ARG A 269 -10.03 10.20 18.16
C ARG A 269 -9.53 11.63 18.39
N VAL A 270 -9.21 12.34 17.31
CA VAL A 270 -8.84 13.76 17.35
C VAL A 270 -9.87 14.62 16.61
N THR A 271 -9.93 15.92 16.92
CA THR A 271 -10.91 16.87 16.36
C THR A 271 -10.37 17.70 15.19
N ARG A 272 -9.07 17.59 14.90
CA ARG A 272 -8.39 18.32 13.83
C ARG A 272 -7.46 17.38 13.06
N GLY A 273 -7.38 17.59 11.76
CA GLY A 273 -6.50 16.87 10.86
C GLY A 273 -6.14 17.71 9.65
N TRP A 274 -5.11 17.28 8.94
CA TRP A 274 -4.60 17.93 7.75
C TRP A 274 -4.39 16.89 6.65
N ARG A 275 -4.44 17.32 5.39
CA ARG A 275 -3.75 16.62 4.30
C ARG A 275 -2.61 17.46 3.77
N THR A 276 -1.58 16.83 3.25
CA THR A 276 -0.57 17.51 2.45
C THR A 276 -1.07 17.76 1.02
N GLN A 277 -0.32 18.54 0.24
CA GLN A 277 -0.53 18.67 -1.22
C GLN A 277 0.05 17.50 -2.03
N ARG A 278 0.96 16.72 -1.45
CA ARG A 278 1.65 15.56 -2.06
C ARG A 278 2.17 14.62 -0.97
N TYR A 279 2.43 13.36 -1.30
CA TYR A 279 3.06 12.41 -0.38
C TYR A 279 4.33 12.99 0.29
N ILE A 280 4.52 12.70 1.57
CA ILE A 280 5.75 13.08 2.28
C ILE A 280 6.90 12.08 1.99
N PRO A 281 8.08 12.55 1.53
CA PRO A 281 9.25 11.70 1.33
C PRO A 281 9.96 11.38 2.66
N ASP A 282 10.96 10.49 2.60
CA ASP A 282 11.89 10.28 3.71
C ASP A 282 12.69 11.56 4.02
N GLY A 283 13.22 11.69 5.23
CA GLY A 283 13.88 12.92 5.66
C GLY A 283 12.99 14.16 5.77
N THR A 284 11.66 14.05 5.64
CA THR A 284 10.73 15.15 5.91
C THR A 284 10.73 15.54 7.40
N VAL A 285 10.58 16.83 7.69
CA VAL A 285 10.31 17.34 9.03
C VAL A 285 8.81 17.63 9.17
N LEU A 286 8.17 17.02 10.16
CA LEU A 286 6.83 17.37 10.61
C LEU A 286 6.96 18.36 11.78
N ARG A 287 6.62 19.63 11.56
CA ARG A 287 6.65 20.66 12.60
C ARG A 287 5.31 20.70 13.32
N VAL A 288 5.33 20.36 14.60
CA VAL A 288 4.18 20.32 15.48
C VAL A 288 4.31 21.41 16.54
N ARG A 289 3.21 22.11 16.83
CA ARG A 289 3.09 22.94 18.04
C ARG A 289 2.27 22.15 19.05
N ALA A 290 2.89 21.73 20.14
CA ALA A 290 2.21 21.09 21.25
C ALA A 290 1.16 22.03 21.88
N ASP A 291 0.18 21.48 22.58
CA ASP A 291 -0.86 22.30 23.24
C ASP A 291 -0.29 23.19 24.35
N THR A 292 0.91 22.86 24.88
CA THR A 292 1.71 23.73 25.77
C THR A 292 2.37 24.93 25.07
N GLY A 293 2.18 25.08 23.76
CA GLY A 293 2.87 26.09 22.93
C GLY A 293 4.26 25.67 22.46
N MET A 294 4.87 24.62 23.05
CA MET A 294 6.20 24.14 22.67
C MET A 294 6.23 23.66 21.20
N ARG A 295 7.23 24.10 20.45
CA ARG A 295 7.50 23.61 19.10
C ARG A 295 8.31 22.31 19.15
N VAL A 296 7.88 21.32 18.38
CA VAL A 296 8.58 20.04 18.18
C VAL A 296 8.76 19.83 16.68
N ASP A 297 10.01 19.75 16.22
CA ASP A 297 10.34 19.40 14.85
C ASP A 297 10.66 17.89 14.81
N LEU A 298 9.74 17.10 14.25
CA LEU A 298 9.86 15.64 14.17
C LEU A 298 10.53 15.27 12.85
N GLN A 299 11.80 14.87 12.92
CA GLN A 299 12.60 14.48 11.76
C GLN A 299 12.30 13.03 11.38
N LEU A 300 11.62 12.81 10.25
CA LEU A 300 11.46 11.47 9.70
C LEU A 300 12.84 10.90 9.34
N PRO A 301 13.12 9.60 9.58
CA PRO A 301 14.42 9.04 9.31
C PRO A 301 14.79 9.12 7.82
N GLN A 302 16.09 9.24 7.55
CA GLN A 302 16.68 9.16 6.21
C GLN A 302 17.99 8.36 6.31
N ARG A 303 18.23 7.31 5.52
CA ARG A 303 17.34 6.69 4.52
C ARG A 303 16.30 5.78 5.17
N PHE A 304 15.01 5.93 4.87
CA PHE A 304 13.97 4.97 5.32
C PHE A 304 12.94 4.75 4.22
N VAL A 305 13.13 3.70 3.42
CA VAL A 305 12.36 3.46 2.20
C VAL A 305 11.82 2.03 2.19
N PRO A 306 10.55 1.82 2.61
CA PRO A 306 9.84 0.58 2.36
C PRO A 306 9.44 0.49 0.87
N TYR A 307 9.54 -0.70 0.32
CA TYR A 307 9.24 -1.00 -1.08
C TYR A 307 8.76 -2.45 -1.21
N VAL A 308 8.08 -2.76 -2.31
CA VAL A 308 7.75 -4.13 -2.69
C VAL A 308 8.56 -4.55 -3.91
N LEU A 309 8.95 -5.83 -3.97
CA LEU A 309 9.33 -6.49 -5.21
C LEU A 309 8.15 -7.32 -5.70
N LEU A 310 7.53 -6.88 -6.80
CA LEU A 310 6.49 -7.63 -7.48
C LEU A 310 7.14 -8.65 -8.41
N ARG A 311 6.94 -9.94 -8.14
CA ARG A 311 7.35 -11.02 -9.04
C ARG A 311 6.14 -11.45 -9.85
N TYR A 312 6.02 -10.96 -11.08
CA TYR A 312 4.99 -11.40 -12.02
C TYR A 312 5.19 -12.88 -12.41
N ARG A 313 4.12 -13.52 -12.90
CA ARG A 313 4.19 -14.89 -13.46
C ARG A 313 5.00 -14.94 -14.76
N SER A 314 5.00 -13.84 -15.51
CA SER A 314 5.80 -13.58 -16.70
C SER A 314 6.37 -12.16 -16.64
N GLY A 315 7.58 -11.95 -17.15
CA GLY A 315 8.26 -10.65 -17.12
C GLY A 315 9.24 -10.50 -15.95
N ALA A 316 9.64 -9.26 -15.67
CA ALA A 316 10.68 -8.95 -14.71
C ALA A 316 10.19 -8.97 -13.25
N ILE A 317 11.14 -8.96 -12.31
CA ILE A 317 10.89 -8.59 -10.92
C ILE A 317 10.84 -7.06 -10.88
N ILE A 318 9.80 -6.46 -10.31
CA ILE A 318 9.59 -5.01 -10.37
C ILE A 318 9.62 -4.40 -8.96
N PRO A 319 10.63 -3.58 -8.63
CA PRO A 319 10.60 -2.72 -7.46
C PRO A 319 9.50 -1.66 -7.59
N VAL A 320 8.72 -1.44 -6.53
CA VAL A 320 7.69 -0.40 -6.48
C VAL A 320 7.76 0.25 -5.09
N PRO A 321 7.76 1.60 -4.99
CA PRO A 321 7.81 2.27 -3.70
C PRO A 321 6.54 2.02 -2.89
N MET A 322 6.66 2.05 -1.56
CA MET A 322 5.52 2.27 -0.68
C MET A 322 5.55 3.73 -0.21
N ARG A 323 4.44 4.46 -0.36
CA ARG A 323 4.34 5.90 -0.07
C ARG A 323 3.66 6.13 1.26
N VAL A 324 4.06 7.16 2.01
CA VAL A 324 3.40 7.50 3.28
C VAL A 324 2.01 8.09 3.00
N VAL A 325 0.96 7.34 3.32
CA VAL A 325 -0.44 7.73 3.07
C VAL A 325 -1.08 8.38 4.29
N LEU A 326 -0.62 8.03 5.49
CA LEU A 326 -1.09 8.57 6.75
C LEU A 326 0.08 8.70 7.74
N ALA A 327 0.16 9.83 8.42
CA ALA A 327 1.08 10.06 9.53
C ALA A 327 0.28 10.46 10.79
N THR A 328 0.42 9.71 11.88
CA THR A 328 -0.21 10.04 13.17
C THR A 328 0.86 10.35 14.20
N VAL A 329 0.69 11.45 14.92
CA VAL A 329 1.60 11.90 15.97
C VAL A 329 0.85 11.89 17.30
N ASP A 330 1.34 11.12 18.26
CA ASP A 330 0.89 11.14 19.64
C ASP A 330 1.99 11.77 20.51
N LEU A 331 1.85 13.06 20.83
CA LEU A 331 2.83 13.73 21.69
C LEU A 331 2.75 13.24 23.14
N SER A 332 1.55 12.87 23.61
CA SER A 332 1.33 12.36 24.98
C SER A 332 2.01 11.01 25.19
N SER A 333 1.93 10.11 24.22
CA SER A 333 2.61 8.81 24.22
C SER A 333 3.98 8.82 23.54
N ARG A 334 4.50 10.01 23.18
CA ARG A 334 5.80 10.24 22.50
C ARG A 334 6.02 9.30 21.31
N ARG A 335 5.04 9.21 20.40
CA ARG A 335 4.99 8.23 19.31
C ARG A 335 4.62 8.85 17.97
N VAL A 336 5.25 8.39 16.89
CA VAL A 336 4.83 8.67 15.51
C VAL A 336 4.53 7.34 14.82
N VAL A 337 3.42 7.25 14.10
CA VAL A 337 3.11 6.11 13.23
C VAL A 337 3.03 6.63 11.80
N LEU A 338 3.75 5.97 10.90
CA LEU A 338 3.67 6.19 9.46
C LEU A 338 3.04 4.95 8.82
N GLN A 339 1.87 5.12 8.20
CA GLN A 339 1.27 4.11 7.33
C GLN A 339 1.80 4.33 5.91
N TYR A 340 2.36 3.29 5.34
CA TYR A 340 2.84 3.20 3.98
C TYR A 340 1.90 2.32 3.17
N GLN A 341 1.69 2.66 1.91
CA GLN A 341 0.87 1.89 0.97
C GLN A 341 1.61 1.73 -0.35
N SER A 342 1.45 0.58 -1.00
CA SER A 342 1.71 0.44 -2.44
C SER A 342 0.57 -0.35 -3.05
N THR A 343 -0.02 0.17 -4.13
CA THR A 343 -1.21 -0.41 -4.76
C THR A 343 -0.93 -0.68 -6.22
N PHE A 344 -1.30 -1.86 -6.69
CA PHE A 344 -0.93 -2.37 -8.01
C PHE A 344 -2.07 -3.20 -8.63
N ALA A 345 -2.22 -3.12 -9.96
CA ALA A 345 -3.32 -3.75 -10.67
C ALA A 345 -3.23 -5.29 -10.61
N ALA A 346 -4.35 -5.95 -10.32
CA ALA A 346 -4.45 -7.41 -10.33
C ALA A 346 -4.55 -8.00 -11.75
N ALA A 347 -4.80 -7.16 -12.77
CA ALA A 347 -4.91 -7.57 -14.17
C ALA A 347 -3.63 -8.21 -14.74
N ALA A 348 -2.45 -7.88 -14.18
CA ALA A 348 -1.19 -8.53 -14.50
C ALA A 348 -0.89 -9.60 -13.42
N PRO A 349 -0.89 -10.91 -13.73
CA PRO A 349 -0.79 -11.95 -12.71
C PRO A 349 0.52 -11.92 -11.92
N ILE A 350 0.42 -11.59 -10.62
CA ILE A 350 1.55 -11.60 -9.69
C ILE A 350 1.67 -13.00 -9.07
N ARG A 351 2.90 -13.53 -9.01
CA ARG A 351 3.22 -14.79 -8.33
C ARG A 351 3.54 -14.55 -6.86
N LYS A 352 4.31 -13.51 -6.56
CA LYS A 352 4.82 -13.22 -5.21
C LYS A 352 5.05 -11.71 -5.02
N ILE A 353 4.72 -11.22 -3.84
CA ILE A 353 4.99 -9.87 -3.35
C ILE A 353 6.00 -10.00 -2.20
N GLU A 354 7.21 -9.46 -2.37
CA GLU A 354 8.18 -9.37 -1.28
C GLU A 354 8.26 -7.94 -0.75
N MET A 355 7.74 -7.70 0.45
CA MET A 355 7.93 -6.41 1.12
C MET A 355 9.34 -6.35 1.72
N ARG A 356 10.04 -5.24 1.49
CA ARG A 356 11.42 -5.00 1.95
C ARG A 356 11.57 -3.56 2.42
N LEU A 357 12.66 -3.28 3.13
CA LEU A 357 12.96 -1.96 3.70
C LEU A 357 14.43 -1.62 3.51
N ILE A 358 14.72 -0.40 3.08
CA ILE A 358 16.05 0.21 3.13
C ILE A 358 16.11 1.08 4.39
N THR A 359 17.07 0.81 5.28
CA THR A 359 17.28 1.53 6.55
C THR A 359 18.63 2.27 6.56
N PRO A 360 18.84 3.23 7.49
CA PRO A 360 20.16 3.76 7.74
C PRO A 360 21.03 2.66 8.36
N GLY A 361 22.24 2.45 7.84
CA GLY A 361 23.15 1.42 8.36
C GLY A 361 22.76 -0.03 8.03
N GLY A 362 21.87 -0.26 7.05
CA GLY A 362 21.60 -1.61 6.54
C GLY A 362 22.89 -2.30 6.05
N LEU A 363 22.96 -3.62 6.23
CA LEU A 363 24.17 -4.43 6.00
C LEU A 363 24.05 -5.27 4.72
N PRO A 364 25.19 -5.68 4.13
CA PRO A 364 25.21 -6.66 3.03
C PRO A 364 24.55 -7.99 3.41
N SER A 365 23.97 -8.65 2.41
CA SER A 365 23.50 -10.03 2.53
C SER A 365 24.67 -11.00 2.75
N SER A 366 24.40 -12.23 3.22
CA SER A 366 25.44 -13.27 3.28
C SER A 366 26.07 -13.50 1.90
N GLY A 367 27.40 -13.41 1.80
CA GLY A 367 28.15 -13.50 0.55
C GLY A 367 28.16 -12.22 -0.31
N GLU A 368 27.44 -11.16 0.07
CA GLU A 368 27.44 -9.87 -0.63
C GLU A 368 28.58 -8.97 -0.11
N THR A 369 29.38 -8.39 -1.00
CA THR A 369 30.42 -7.43 -0.59
C THR A 369 29.81 -6.08 -0.23
N ALA A 370 30.48 -5.29 0.63
CA ALA A 370 30.02 -3.94 0.98
C ALA A 370 29.86 -3.02 -0.26
N ALA A 371 30.77 -3.12 -1.23
CA ALA A 371 30.68 -2.39 -2.49
C ALA A 371 29.45 -2.82 -3.32
N ARG A 372 29.18 -4.14 -3.44
CA ARG A 372 28.00 -4.65 -4.15
C ARG A 372 26.70 -4.20 -3.47
N TYR A 373 26.65 -4.26 -2.14
CA TYR A 373 25.52 -3.77 -1.37
C TYR A 373 25.24 -2.28 -1.61
N GLN A 374 26.28 -1.44 -1.62
CA GLN A 374 26.16 0.00 -1.91
C GLN A 374 25.67 0.25 -3.34
N GLU A 375 26.26 -0.39 -4.34
CA GLU A 375 25.86 -0.33 -5.75
C GLU A 375 24.39 -0.72 -5.93
N ARG A 376 23.98 -1.88 -5.41
CA ARG A 376 22.60 -2.37 -5.46
C ARG A 376 21.62 -1.43 -4.78
N THR A 377 21.99 -0.93 -3.59
CA THR A 377 21.13 -0.04 -2.80
C THR A 377 20.96 1.31 -3.49
N GLN A 378 22.00 1.86 -4.11
CA GLN A 378 21.90 3.11 -4.86
C GLN A 378 21.05 2.93 -6.12
N ALA A 379 21.33 1.90 -6.93
CA ALA A 379 20.56 1.56 -8.13
C ALA A 379 19.06 1.35 -7.83
N LEU A 380 18.74 0.72 -6.69
CA LEU A 380 17.37 0.52 -6.23
C LEU A 380 16.71 1.83 -5.78
N MET A 381 17.41 2.68 -5.03
CA MET A 381 16.88 3.99 -4.63
C MET A 381 16.55 4.87 -5.83
N ASP A 382 17.41 4.87 -6.85
CA ASP A 382 17.22 5.65 -8.08
C ASP A 382 16.06 5.10 -8.93
N ASP A 383 15.91 3.77 -9.02
CA ASP A 383 14.78 3.10 -9.68
C ASP A 383 13.43 3.35 -8.99
N LEU A 384 13.40 3.33 -7.65
CA LEU A 384 12.21 3.68 -6.87
C LEU A 384 11.84 5.16 -7.00
N ALA A 385 12.82 6.06 -7.05
CA ALA A 385 12.62 7.49 -7.24
C ALA A 385 12.09 7.83 -8.65
N ALA A 386 12.44 7.01 -9.66
CA ALA A 386 11.91 7.13 -11.02
C ALA A 386 10.44 6.70 -11.17
N CYS A 387 9.81 6.10 -10.14
CA CYS A 387 8.40 5.76 -10.15
C CYS A 387 7.53 6.98 -9.77
N PRO A 388 6.81 7.60 -10.73
CA PRO A 388 6.03 8.80 -10.45
C PRO A 388 4.82 8.48 -9.56
N PRO A 389 4.38 9.41 -8.69
CA PRO A 389 3.23 9.20 -7.83
C PRO A 389 1.94 9.00 -8.64
N PRO A 390 1.01 8.15 -8.17
CA PRO A 390 -0.29 7.99 -8.82
C PRO A 390 -1.07 9.31 -8.89
N GLN A 391 -1.67 9.61 -10.05
CA GLN A 391 -2.39 10.88 -10.31
C GLN A 391 -3.88 10.72 -10.61
N ALA A 392 -4.28 9.68 -11.34
CA ALA A 392 -5.67 9.45 -11.75
C ALA A 392 -6.42 8.44 -10.85
N HIS A 393 -5.69 7.42 -10.38
CA HIS A 393 -6.18 6.33 -9.53
C HIS A 393 -5.04 5.95 -8.56
N ALA A 394 -5.32 5.36 -7.40
CA ALA A 394 -4.30 4.79 -6.52
C ALA A 394 -3.78 3.46 -7.09
N ILE A 395 -3.01 3.54 -8.18
CA ILE A 395 -2.22 2.43 -8.73
C ILE A 395 -0.85 3.00 -9.09
N GLU A 396 0.20 2.40 -8.54
CA GLU A 396 1.59 2.75 -8.84
C GLU A 396 1.88 2.47 -10.31
N THR A 397 2.04 3.54 -11.10
CA THR A 397 2.15 3.44 -12.57
C THR A 397 3.37 2.65 -13.05
N CYS A 398 4.42 2.53 -12.22
CA CYS A 398 5.60 1.72 -12.49
C CYS A 398 5.43 0.22 -12.18
N ALA A 399 4.29 -0.20 -11.60
CA ALA A 399 3.97 -1.58 -11.27
C ALA A 399 3.46 -2.34 -12.50
N THR A 400 4.30 -2.51 -13.52
CA THR A 400 3.97 -3.20 -14.77
C THR A 400 5.01 -4.27 -15.11
N PRO A 401 4.60 -5.45 -15.63
CA PRO A 401 5.52 -6.57 -15.91
C PRO A 401 6.51 -6.29 -17.06
N THR A 402 6.23 -5.25 -17.87
CA THR A 402 7.04 -4.80 -19.00
C THR A 402 8.06 -3.72 -18.66
N ARG A 403 8.01 -3.15 -17.44
CA ARG A 403 9.03 -2.20 -17.00
C ARG A 403 10.38 -2.92 -16.89
N MET A 404 11.45 -2.28 -17.35
CA MET A 404 12.82 -2.72 -17.13
C MET A 404 13.41 -1.92 -15.96
N PRO A 405 13.63 -2.53 -14.78
CA PRO A 405 14.31 -1.85 -13.69
C PRO A 405 15.80 -1.70 -13.98
N ASN A 406 16.49 -0.85 -13.21
CA ASN A 406 17.94 -0.75 -13.27
C ASN A 406 18.58 -2.15 -13.04
N PRO A 407 19.34 -2.70 -14.01
CA PRO A 407 19.87 -4.08 -13.91
C PRO A 407 20.87 -4.25 -12.76
N LEU A 408 21.47 -3.16 -12.26
CA LEU A 408 22.34 -3.17 -11.07
C LEU A 408 21.59 -3.55 -9.78
N ILE A 409 20.27 -3.59 -9.79
CA ILE A 409 19.47 -4.13 -8.67
C ILE A 409 19.67 -5.64 -8.53
N TYR A 410 19.90 -6.35 -9.64
CA TYR A 410 19.99 -7.82 -9.68
C TYR A 410 21.43 -8.29 -9.87
N TYR A 411 22.18 -7.66 -10.76
CA TYR A 411 23.53 -8.05 -11.15
C TYR A 411 24.55 -6.99 -10.71
N SER A 412 25.79 -7.38 -10.48
CA SER A 412 26.92 -6.45 -10.30
C SER A 412 27.33 -5.81 -11.63
N SER A 413 28.01 -4.66 -11.58
CA SER A 413 28.65 -4.09 -12.78
C SER A 413 29.60 -5.06 -13.48
N ALA A 414 30.29 -5.92 -12.72
CA ALA A 414 31.22 -6.92 -13.27
C ALA A 414 30.49 -8.03 -14.05
N GLU A 415 29.37 -8.55 -13.53
CA GLU A 415 28.54 -9.54 -14.23
C GLU A 415 27.93 -8.95 -15.50
N LEU A 416 27.42 -7.71 -15.45
CA LEU A 416 26.88 -7.02 -16.63
C LEU A 416 27.95 -6.76 -17.70
N ALA A 417 29.17 -6.39 -17.29
CA ALA A 417 30.30 -6.23 -18.22
C ALA A 417 30.69 -7.58 -18.87
N SER A 418 30.67 -8.67 -18.10
CA SER A 418 30.92 -10.03 -18.62
C SER A 418 29.84 -10.45 -19.63
N GLN A 419 28.57 -10.29 -19.29
CA GLN A 419 27.43 -10.59 -20.18
C GLN A 419 27.52 -9.80 -21.50
N ARG A 420 27.87 -8.51 -21.45
CA ARG A 420 28.06 -7.67 -22.66
C ARG A 420 29.18 -8.19 -23.56
N LYS A 421 30.32 -8.60 -22.98
CA LYS A 421 31.43 -9.21 -23.73
C LYS A 421 31.00 -10.53 -24.38
N THR A 422 30.30 -11.40 -23.65
CA THR A 422 29.78 -12.67 -24.17
C THR A 422 28.75 -12.48 -25.28
N ALA A 423 27.89 -11.46 -25.17
CA ALA A 423 26.92 -11.11 -26.21
C ALA A 423 27.61 -10.59 -27.48
N ALA A 424 28.59 -9.68 -27.34
CA ALA A 424 29.36 -9.18 -28.48
C ALA A 424 30.12 -10.30 -29.22
N ALA A 425 30.74 -11.23 -28.47
CA ALA A 425 31.44 -12.39 -29.03
C ALA A 425 30.54 -13.40 -29.76
N LYS A 426 29.21 -13.33 -29.60
CA LYS A 426 28.23 -14.13 -30.36
C LYS A 426 27.69 -13.42 -31.61
N ILE A 427 28.03 -12.14 -31.79
CA ILE A 427 27.54 -11.28 -32.88
C ILE A 427 28.67 -10.96 -33.88
N SER A 428 29.93 -11.04 -33.46
CA SER A 428 31.06 -11.12 -34.39
C SER A 428 31.08 -12.48 -35.11
N PRO A 429 31.10 -12.52 -36.45
CA PRO A 429 31.23 -13.74 -37.24
C PRO A 429 32.66 -14.33 -37.21
#